data_AF-A0A2V6P8H6-F1
#
_entry.id   AF-A0A2V6P8H6-F1
#
_cell.length_a   1.000
_cell.length_b   1.000
_cell.length_c   1.000
_cell.angle_alpha   90.00
_cell.angle_beta   90.00
_cell.angle_gamma   90.00
#
_symmetry.space_group_name_H-M   'P 1'
#
loop_
_entity.id
_entity.type
_entity.pdbx_description
1 polymer ?
#
loop_
_entity_poly.entity_id
_entity_poly.type
_entity_poly.pdbx_seq_one_letter_code
_entity_poly.pdbx_strand_id
1 'polypeptide(L)'
;PGTETLRDRVLSELLATPQYVMLGAMEGMFGAGQPDWDLKKVTVPVLAINAPNPMWTDEYKDYVRSLSPKTDYRTMDGVGHWLMLEKPADFNAALTDMLKKFDLIAINQE
;
A
#
# COMPACT_ATOMS: atom_id res chain seq x y z
N PRO A 1 13.57 11.48 -0.54
CA PRO A 1 12.99 10.13 -0.77
C PRO A 1 11.93 10.23 -1.87
N GLY A 2 11.92 9.29 -2.83
CA GLY A 2 11.38 9.52 -4.17
C GLY A 2 12.38 10.30 -5.02
N THR A 3 12.88 9.72 -6.11
CA THR A 3 13.71 10.49 -7.06
C THR A 3 12.82 11.54 -7.73
N GLU A 4 13.33 12.76 -7.91
CA GLU A 4 12.58 13.84 -8.57
C GLU A 4 12.06 13.39 -9.95
N THR A 5 12.89 12.64 -10.68
CA THR A 5 12.52 12.04 -11.97
C THR A 5 11.31 11.11 -11.89
N LEU A 6 11.20 10.25 -10.87
CA LEU A 6 10.05 9.35 -10.74
C LEU A 6 8.79 10.15 -10.39
N ARG A 7 8.90 11.10 -9.48
CA ARG A 7 7.80 12.00 -9.13
C ARG A 7 7.29 12.75 -10.37
N ASP A 8 8.17 13.33 -11.15
CA ASP A 8 7.82 14.10 -12.34
C ASP A 8 7.13 13.24 -13.39
N ARG A 9 7.63 12.01 -13.58
CA ARG A 9 6.98 11.03 -14.45
C ARG A 9 5.57 10.71 -13.98
N VAL A 10 5.38 10.38 -12.70
CA VAL A 10 4.05 10.04 -12.17
C VAL A 10 3.10 11.24 -12.26
N LEU A 11 3.57 12.46 -11.96
CA LEU A 11 2.76 13.66 -12.09
C LEU A 11 2.34 13.92 -13.54
N SER A 12 3.24 13.72 -14.50
CA SER A 12 2.93 13.85 -15.92
C SER A 12 1.84 12.87 -16.36
N GLU A 13 1.97 11.59 -15.97
CA GLU A 13 0.97 10.56 -16.26
C GLU A 13 -0.39 10.86 -15.60
N LEU A 14 -0.37 11.32 -14.34
CA LEU A 14 -1.58 11.68 -13.59
C LEU A 14 -2.31 12.88 -14.23
N LEU A 15 -1.58 13.92 -14.65
CA LEU A 15 -2.17 15.10 -15.31
C LEU A 15 -2.69 14.80 -16.72
N ALA A 16 -2.14 13.79 -17.39
CA ALA A 16 -2.62 13.32 -18.70
C ALA A 16 -3.85 12.38 -18.60
N THR A 17 -4.14 11.85 -17.41
CA THR A 17 -5.24 10.89 -17.22
C THR A 17 -6.60 11.58 -17.42
N PRO A 18 -7.54 10.98 -18.19
CA PRO A 18 -8.87 11.57 -18.41
C PRO A 18 -9.63 11.85 -17.11
N GLN A 19 -10.32 13.00 -17.07
CA GLN A 19 -11.01 13.48 -15.86
C GLN A 19 -12.06 12.51 -15.30
N TYR A 20 -12.73 11.72 -16.13
CA TYR A 20 -13.71 10.74 -15.66
C TYR A 20 -13.07 9.60 -14.83
N VAL A 21 -11.78 9.30 -15.05
CA VAL A 21 -11.03 8.34 -14.23
C VAL A 21 -10.79 8.92 -12.84
N MET A 22 -10.44 10.22 -12.77
CA MET A 22 -10.30 10.93 -11.49
C MET A 22 -11.63 10.99 -10.74
N LEU A 23 -12.75 11.25 -11.43
CA LEU A 23 -14.08 11.22 -10.81
C LEU A 23 -14.36 9.85 -10.18
N GLY A 24 -14.18 8.76 -10.94
CA GLY A 24 -14.39 7.40 -10.42
C GLY A 24 -13.47 7.08 -9.23
N ALA A 25 -12.22 7.54 -9.25
CA ALA A 25 -11.31 7.38 -8.12
C ALA A 25 -11.79 8.14 -6.87
N MET A 26 -12.22 9.40 -7.02
CA MET A 26 -12.72 10.22 -5.91
C MET A 26 -14.03 9.67 -5.34
N GLU A 27 -14.93 9.19 -6.20
CA GLU A 27 -16.17 8.52 -5.78
C GLU A 27 -15.89 7.22 -5.04
N GLY A 28 -14.89 6.44 -5.47
CA GLY A 28 -14.45 5.24 -4.76
C GLY A 28 -13.87 5.54 -3.38
N MET A 29 -12.95 6.51 -3.29
CA MET A 29 -12.25 6.84 -2.05
C MET A 29 -13.12 7.58 -1.03
N PHE A 30 -14.00 8.46 -1.49
CA PHE A 30 -14.73 9.42 -0.63
C PHE A 30 -16.26 9.26 -0.68
N GLY A 31 -16.77 8.29 -1.44
CA GLY A 31 -18.19 8.04 -1.58
C GLY A 31 -18.85 7.65 -0.25
N ALA A 32 -19.92 8.34 0.12
CA ALA A 32 -20.64 8.08 1.37
C ALA A 32 -21.35 6.70 1.42
N GLY A 33 -21.47 6.02 0.28
CA GLY A 33 -22.16 4.72 0.18
C GLY A 33 -21.36 3.54 0.73
N GLN A 34 -20.01 3.60 0.67
CA GLN A 34 -19.09 2.61 1.22
C GLN A 34 -17.76 3.30 1.58
N PRO A 35 -17.66 3.89 2.78
CA PRO A 35 -16.49 4.66 3.13
C PRO A 35 -15.25 3.78 3.34
N ASP A 36 -14.21 3.98 2.52
CA ASP A 36 -12.90 3.29 2.67
C ASP A 36 -12.22 3.58 4.02
N TRP A 37 -12.65 4.62 4.72
CA TRP A 37 -12.14 5.00 6.04
C TRP A 37 -12.77 4.23 7.22
N ASP A 38 -13.85 3.48 7.00
CA ASP A 38 -14.45 2.58 8.00
C ASP A 38 -13.87 1.16 7.88
N LEU A 39 -12.61 1.01 8.29
CA LEU A 39 -11.90 -0.27 8.18
C LEU A 39 -12.42 -1.26 9.21
N LYS A 40 -13.14 -2.27 8.73
CA LYS A 40 -13.59 -3.40 9.56
C LYS A 40 -12.42 -4.32 9.87
N LYS A 41 -12.41 -4.87 11.09
CA LYS A 41 -11.50 -5.96 11.44
C LYS A 41 -11.82 -7.20 10.60
N VAL A 42 -10.80 -7.82 10.06
CA VAL A 42 -10.89 -9.00 9.20
C VAL A 42 -10.09 -10.16 9.77
N THR A 43 -10.39 -11.38 9.31
CA THR A 43 -9.66 -12.61 9.69
C THR A 43 -8.69 -13.08 8.60
N VAL A 44 -8.60 -12.32 7.49
CA VAL A 44 -7.69 -12.57 6.37
C VAL A 44 -6.32 -11.93 6.60
N PRO A 45 -5.26 -12.37 5.91
CA PRO A 45 -3.95 -11.72 5.97
C PRO A 45 -3.99 -10.25 5.53
N VAL A 46 -3.29 -9.37 6.26
CA VAL A 46 -3.17 -7.94 5.94
C VAL A 46 -1.69 -7.57 5.91
N LEU A 47 -1.21 -7.02 4.80
CA LEU A 47 0.16 -6.52 4.68
C LEU A 47 0.12 -5.00 4.52
N ALA A 48 0.71 -4.28 5.47
CA ALA A 48 0.92 -2.85 5.39
C ALA A 48 2.41 -2.57 5.16
N ILE A 49 2.76 -1.94 4.03
CA ILE A 49 4.14 -1.51 3.73
C ILE A 49 4.13 0.01 3.61
N ASN A 50 4.80 0.68 4.54
CA ASN A 50 4.82 2.13 4.60
C ASN A 50 6.24 2.69 4.40
N ALA A 51 6.33 3.83 3.72
CA ALA A 51 7.52 4.68 3.83
C ALA A 51 7.56 5.34 5.23
N PRO A 52 8.74 5.62 5.81
CA PRO A 52 8.88 6.37 7.04
C PRO A 52 8.12 7.69 6.98
N ASN A 53 7.23 7.91 7.94
CA ASN A 53 6.48 9.15 8.08
C ASN A 53 6.26 9.42 9.56
N PRO A 54 6.51 10.65 10.06
CA PRO A 54 6.22 11.03 11.44
C PRO A 54 4.76 10.83 11.86
N MET A 55 3.82 10.80 10.90
CA MET A 55 2.40 10.53 11.16
C MET A 55 2.11 9.06 11.53
N TRP A 56 3.04 8.13 11.28
CA TRP A 56 2.92 6.73 11.68
C TRP A 56 3.34 6.57 13.14
N THR A 57 2.55 7.13 14.05
CA THR A 57 2.76 7.01 15.50
C THR A 57 2.62 5.56 15.96
N ASP A 58 3.01 5.26 17.19
CA ASP A 58 2.87 3.90 17.73
C ASP A 58 1.39 3.51 17.87
N GLU A 59 0.51 4.47 18.21
CA GLU A 59 -0.94 4.25 18.23
C GLU A 59 -1.48 3.88 16.84
N TYR A 60 -0.98 4.53 15.78
CA TYR A 60 -1.35 4.18 14.41
C TYR A 60 -0.88 2.78 14.03
N LYS A 61 0.37 2.41 14.35
CA LYS A 61 0.89 1.07 14.06
C LYS A 61 0.09 0.00 14.78
N ASP A 62 -0.28 0.25 16.04
CA ASP A 62 -1.08 -0.68 16.85
C ASP A 62 -2.51 -0.80 16.32
N TYR A 63 -3.10 0.31 15.87
CA TYR A 63 -4.38 0.29 15.16
C TYR A 63 -4.32 -0.60 13.92
N VAL A 64 -3.32 -0.42 13.04
CA VAL A 64 -3.15 -1.23 11.82
C VAL A 64 -2.94 -2.71 12.16
N ARG A 65 -2.12 -3.02 13.17
CA ARG A 65 -1.94 -4.40 13.66
C ARG A 65 -3.23 -5.01 14.20
N SER A 66 -4.15 -4.20 14.71
CA SER A 66 -5.44 -4.67 15.22
C SER A 66 -6.46 -5.01 14.13
N LEU A 67 -6.23 -4.60 12.87
CA LEU A 67 -7.14 -4.84 11.75
C LEU A 67 -7.28 -6.32 11.43
N SER A 68 -6.26 -7.13 11.73
CA SER A 68 -6.30 -8.58 11.59
C SER A 68 -5.30 -9.23 12.55
N PRO A 69 -5.62 -10.39 13.16
CA PRO A 69 -4.63 -11.16 13.91
C PRO A 69 -3.48 -11.67 13.02
N LYS A 70 -3.60 -11.53 11.69
CA LYS A 70 -2.60 -11.91 10.69
C LYS A 70 -1.90 -10.72 10.05
N THR A 71 -2.02 -9.51 10.63
CA THR A 71 -1.36 -8.31 10.08
C THR A 71 0.16 -8.42 10.15
N ASP A 72 0.81 -8.11 9.03
CA ASP A 72 2.24 -7.83 8.92
C ASP A 72 2.41 -6.33 8.60
N TYR A 73 3.11 -5.61 9.48
CA TYR A 73 3.39 -4.18 9.32
C TYR A 73 4.88 -3.98 9.08
N ARG A 74 5.23 -3.42 7.92
CA ARG A 74 6.61 -3.17 7.51
C ARG A 74 6.82 -1.69 7.21
N THR A 75 7.99 -1.18 7.60
CA THR A 75 8.48 0.12 7.15
C THR A 75 9.60 -0.12 6.15
N MET A 76 9.57 0.58 5.01
CA MET A 76 10.61 0.50 3.98
C MET A 76 11.42 1.78 3.97
N ASP A 77 12.69 1.70 4.33
CA ASP A 77 13.55 2.89 4.39
C ASP A 77 14.01 3.36 3.00
N GLY A 78 14.29 4.66 2.90
CA GLY A 78 14.86 5.28 1.70
C GLY A 78 13.88 5.43 0.54
N VAL A 79 12.58 5.23 0.76
CA VAL A 79 11.51 5.43 -0.23
C VAL A 79 10.54 6.53 0.18
N GLY A 80 9.76 7.04 -0.78
CA GLY A 80 8.67 7.99 -0.58
C GLY A 80 7.30 7.38 -0.87
N HIS A 81 6.40 8.19 -1.42
CA HIS A 81 5.00 7.83 -1.63
C HIS A 81 4.81 6.67 -2.62
N TRP A 82 5.70 6.54 -3.61
CA TRP A 82 5.61 5.51 -4.66
C TRP A 82 6.59 4.36 -4.40
N LEU A 83 6.63 3.84 -3.17
CA LEU A 83 7.60 2.84 -2.74
C LEU A 83 7.69 1.60 -3.66
N MET A 84 6.57 1.19 -4.25
CA MET A 84 6.48 0.07 -5.18
C MET A 84 7.22 0.35 -6.51
N LEU A 85 7.34 1.62 -6.90
CA LEU A 85 8.08 2.04 -8.10
C LEU A 85 9.53 2.42 -7.77
N GLU A 86 9.79 2.88 -6.54
CA GLU A 86 11.12 3.28 -6.08
C GLU A 86 12.03 2.09 -5.77
N LYS A 87 11.50 1.09 -5.07
CA LYS A 87 12.22 -0.16 -4.73
C LYS A 87 11.35 -1.37 -5.06
N PRO A 88 11.11 -1.64 -6.35
CA PRO A 88 10.21 -2.72 -6.78
C PRO A 88 10.67 -4.10 -6.29
N ALA A 89 11.99 -4.35 -6.23
CA ALA A 89 12.51 -5.62 -5.73
C ALA A 89 12.15 -5.85 -4.25
N ASP A 90 12.41 -4.86 -3.39
CA ASP A 90 12.13 -4.96 -1.95
C ASP A 90 10.62 -5.02 -1.67
N PHE A 91 9.82 -4.24 -2.41
CA PHE A 91 8.37 -4.28 -2.31
C PHE A 91 7.81 -5.65 -2.72
N ASN A 92 8.25 -6.16 -3.88
CA ASN A 92 7.79 -7.45 -4.40
C ASN A 92 8.23 -8.61 -3.51
N ALA A 93 9.43 -8.54 -2.91
CA ALA A 93 9.87 -9.52 -1.92
C ALA A 93 8.95 -9.53 -0.71
N ALA A 94 8.64 -8.36 -0.13
CA ALA A 94 7.74 -8.27 1.01
C ALA A 94 6.32 -8.79 0.71
N LEU A 95 5.78 -8.47 -0.46
CA LEU A 95 4.50 -9.00 -0.93
C LEU A 95 4.56 -10.52 -1.11
N THR A 96 5.60 -11.02 -1.78
CA THR A 96 5.78 -12.45 -2.05
C THR A 96 5.93 -13.26 -0.77
N ASP A 97 6.67 -12.76 0.22
CA ASP A 97 6.81 -13.39 1.53
C ASP A 97 5.43 -13.61 2.20
N MET A 98 4.59 -12.58 2.16
CA MET A 98 3.23 -12.65 2.71
C MET A 98 2.37 -13.66 1.96
N LEU A 99 2.41 -13.61 0.63
CA LEU A 99 1.63 -14.54 -0.20
C LEU A 99 2.07 -15.99 0.04
N LYS A 100 3.38 -16.26 0.11
CA LYS A 100 3.91 -17.59 0.44
C LYS A 100 3.52 -18.05 1.84
N LYS A 101 3.64 -17.17 2.85
CA LYS A 101 3.30 -17.46 4.25
C LYS A 101 1.85 -17.93 4.42
N PHE A 102 0.94 -17.46 3.56
CA PHE A 102 -0.47 -17.78 3.61
C PHE A 102 -0.97 -18.65 2.44
N ASP A 103 -0.05 -19.23 1.67
CA ASP A 103 -0.36 -20.10 0.52
C ASP A 103 -1.29 -19.44 -0.52
N LEU A 104 -1.07 -18.14 -0.77
CA LEU A 104 -1.83 -17.32 -1.71
C LEU A 104 -1.15 -17.19 -3.08
N ILE A 105 -0.02 -17.85 -3.29
CA ILE A 105 0.69 -17.92 -4.56
C ILE A 105 1.32 -19.31 -4.71
N ALA A 106 1.26 -19.86 -5.92
CA ALA A 106 1.93 -21.11 -6.23
C ALA A 106 3.45 -20.93 -6.07
N ILE A 107 4.06 -21.75 -5.22
CA ILE A 107 5.51 -21.88 -5.15
C ILE A 107 5.87 -22.96 -6.16
N ASN A 108 6.26 -22.57 -7.38
CA ASN A 108 6.86 -23.54 -8.29
C ASN A 108 8.12 -24.07 -7.62
N GLN A 109 8.12 -25.35 -7.29
CA GLN A 109 9.32 -26.06 -6.83
C GLN A 109 10.17 -26.31 -8.08
N GLU A 110 11.27 -25.60 -8.22
CA GLU A 110 12.38 -25.97 -9.10
C GLU A 110 13.30 -26.97 -8.39
#